data_AF-A0A7Y3NFA8-F1
#
_entry.id   AF-A0A7Y3NFA8-F1
#
_cell.length_a   1.000
_cell.length_b   1.000
_cell.length_c   1.000
_cell.angle_alpha   90.00
_cell.angle_beta   90.00
_cell.angle_gamma   90.00
#
_symmetry.space_group_name_H-M   'P 1'
#
loop_
_entity.id
_entity.type
_entity.pdbx_description
1 polymer ?
#
loop_
_entity_poly.entity_id
_entity_poly.type
_entity_poly.pdbx_seq_one_letter_code
_entity_poly.pdbx_strand_id
1 'polypeptide(L)'
;MATTVNFTSAIDRDLLKRAKVIAAKTDTSVNALFNAELRHLVETFESAERSGNQNFKVLLDFSLGRLGSDAALRALGISSEEDLFLLMVQAHLPMPRLPDAMTQEMVGQLTSLGA
;
A
#
# COMPACT_ATOMS: atom_id res chain seq x y z
N MET A 1 8.33 -22.99 -21.67
CA MET A 1 8.71 -21.68 -22.26
C MET A 1 8.95 -20.73 -21.11
N ALA A 2 10.08 -20.01 -21.07
CA ALA A 2 10.32 -19.04 -20.00
C ALA A 2 9.40 -17.83 -20.25
N THR A 3 8.23 -17.84 -19.63
CA THR A 3 7.16 -16.82 -19.79
C THR A 3 7.48 -15.54 -19.01
N THR A 4 8.75 -15.12 -18.99
CA THR A 4 9.23 -13.96 -18.25
C THR A 4 9.48 -12.81 -19.21
N VAL A 5 8.88 -11.65 -18.92
CA VAL A 5 9.09 -10.40 -19.67
C VAL A 5 9.93 -9.43 -18.85
N ASN A 6 10.75 -8.62 -19.54
CA ASN A 6 11.52 -7.56 -18.89
C ASN A 6 10.64 -6.32 -18.71
N PHE A 7 10.63 -5.77 -17.50
CA PHE A 7 9.89 -4.57 -17.13
C PHE A 7 10.88 -3.48 -16.67
N THR A 8 10.64 -2.23 -17.08
CA THR A 8 11.44 -1.07 -16.65
C THR A 8 10.53 -0.07 -15.95
N SER A 9 10.87 0.30 -14.73
CA SER A 9 10.15 1.27 -13.91
C SER A 9 11.10 2.27 -13.26
N ALA A 10 10.60 3.49 -13.02
CA ALA A 10 11.26 4.45 -12.14
C ALA A 10 10.95 4.10 -10.67
N ILE A 11 11.99 3.96 -9.86
CA ILE A 11 11.89 3.69 -8.41
C ILE A 11 12.83 4.65 -7.70
N ASP A 12 12.44 5.09 -6.50
CA ASP A 12 13.30 5.90 -5.64
C ASP A 12 14.66 5.21 -5.38
N ARG A 13 15.74 6.00 -5.46
CA ARG A 13 17.12 5.48 -5.38
C ARG A 13 17.40 4.89 -4.00
N ASP A 14 16.93 5.53 -2.94
CA ASP A 14 17.17 5.09 -1.56
C ASP A 14 16.34 3.86 -1.23
N LEU A 15 15.12 3.75 -1.76
CA LEU A 15 14.31 2.54 -1.71
C LEU A 15 15.03 1.37 -2.39
N LEU A 16 15.55 1.56 -3.61
CA LEU A 16 16.27 0.50 -4.33
C LEU A 16 17.54 0.08 -3.58
N LYS A 17 18.28 1.03 -2.99
CA LYS A 17 19.47 0.73 -2.18
C LYS A 17 19.10 -0.13 -0.96
N ARG A 18 18.04 0.22 -0.24
CA ARG A 18 17.55 -0.56 0.91
C ARG A 18 17.05 -1.94 0.49
N ALA A 19 16.31 -2.04 -0.60
CA ALA A 19 15.84 -3.32 -1.14
C ALA A 19 17.00 -4.26 -1.51
N LYS A 20 18.09 -3.74 -2.10
CA LYS A 20 19.30 -4.53 -2.38
C LYS A 20 19.97 -5.08 -1.13
N VAL A 21 20.03 -4.29 -0.05
CA VAL A 21 20.58 -4.75 1.24
C VAL A 21 19.72 -5.88 1.82
N ILE A 22 18.40 -5.75 1.76
CA ILE A 22 17.48 -6.81 2.21
C ILE A 22 17.69 -8.07 1.38
N ALA A 23 17.71 -7.94 0.04
CA ALA A 23 17.88 -9.06 -0.86
C ALA A 23 19.21 -9.82 -0.61
N ALA A 24 20.30 -9.09 -0.37
CA ALA A 24 21.58 -9.70 -0.02
C ALA A 24 21.56 -10.42 1.34
N LYS A 25 20.84 -9.89 2.34
CA LYS A 25 20.71 -10.52 3.66
C LYS A 25 19.87 -11.79 3.65
N THR A 26 18.91 -11.88 2.73
CA THR A 26 17.98 -13.02 2.63
C THR A 26 18.30 -13.97 1.48
N ASP A 27 19.50 -13.87 0.90
CA ASP A 27 19.99 -14.68 -0.23
C ASP A 27 18.99 -14.75 -1.39
N THR A 28 18.44 -13.58 -1.76
CA THR A 28 17.46 -13.45 -2.85
C THR A 28 17.81 -12.27 -3.77
N SER A 29 16.98 -12.03 -4.78
CA SER A 29 17.14 -10.90 -5.70
C SER A 29 16.02 -9.88 -5.55
N VAL A 30 16.30 -8.61 -5.89
CA VAL A 30 15.27 -7.56 -5.94
C VAL A 30 14.13 -7.95 -6.88
N ASN A 31 14.45 -8.62 -7.99
CA ASN A 31 13.44 -9.13 -8.93
C ASN A 31 12.55 -10.22 -8.31
N ALA A 32 13.12 -11.11 -7.48
CA ALA A 32 12.34 -12.14 -6.78
C ALA A 32 11.40 -11.52 -5.73
N LEU A 33 11.88 -10.54 -4.96
CA LEU A 33 11.05 -9.78 -4.01
C LEU A 33 9.90 -9.08 -4.73
N PHE A 34 10.20 -8.37 -5.83
CA PHE A 34 9.19 -7.67 -6.60
C PHE A 34 8.15 -8.61 -7.24
N ASN A 35 8.59 -9.75 -7.77
CA ASN A 35 7.67 -10.75 -8.32
C ASN A 35 6.78 -11.38 -7.24
N ALA A 36 7.29 -11.59 -6.02
CA ALA A 36 6.49 -12.11 -4.91
C ALA A 36 5.40 -11.12 -4.50
N GLU A 37 5.74 -9.84 -4.36
CA GLU A 37 4.78 -8.78 -4.02
C GLU A 37 3.73 -8.56 -5.12
N LEU A 38 4.15 -8.50 -6.40
CA LEU A 38 3.22 -8.40 -7.52
C LEU A 38 2.27 -9.60 -7.60
N ARG A 39 2.80 -10.80 -7.39
CA ARG A 39 1.99 -12.02 -7.35
C ARG A 39 0.97 -11.97 -6.24
N HIS A 40 1.38 -11.60 -5.02
CA HIS A 40 0.49 -11.46 -3.89
C HIS A 40 -0.62 -10.44 -4.18
N LEU A 41 -0.28 -9.29 -4.75
CA LEU A 41 -1.25 -8.25 -5.11
C LEU A 41 -2.29 -8.77 -6.11
N VAL A 42 -1.85 -9.42 -7.19
CA VAL A 42 -2.75 -9.93 -8.24
C VAL A 42 -3.61 -11.07 -7.73
N GLU A 43 -3.03 -12.06 -7.06
CA GLU A 43 -3.76 -13.22 -6.54
C GLU A 43 -4.80 -12.82 -5.49
N THR A 44 -4.47 -11.85 -4.63
CA THR A 44 -5.42 -11.32 -3.64
C THR A 44 -6.56 -10.56 -4.31
N PHE A 45 -6.25 -9.73 -5.31
CA PHE A 45 -7.26 -8.99 -6.06
C PHE A 45 -8.22 -9.93 -6.80
N GLU A 46 -7.69 -10.89 -7.55
CA GLU A 46 -8.52 -11.86 -8.28
C GLU A 46 -9.35 -12.75 -7.34
N SER A 47 -8.81 -13.13 -6.18
CA SER A 47 -9.55 -13.89 -5.17
C SER A 47 -10.71 -13.08 -4.59
N ALA A 48 -10.48 -11.79 -4.32
CA ALA A 48 -11.52 -10.87 -3.86
C ALA A 48 -12.61 -10.68 -4.93
N GLU A 49 -12.25 -10.54 -6.21
CA GLU A 49 -13.22 -10.45 -7.30
C GLU A 49 -14.04 -11.73 -7.46
N ARG A 50 -13.39 -12.91 -7.39
CA ARG A 50 -14.07 -14.21 -7.49
C ARG A 50 -15.04 -14.45 -6.34
N SER A 51 -14.75 -13.94 -5.15
CA SER A 51 -15.64 -14.04 -3.99
C SER A 51 -16.73 -12.95 -3.96
N GLY A 52 -16.73 -12.03 -4.94
CA GLY A 52 -17.64 -10.87 -4.96
C GLY A 52 -17.36 -9.86 -3.85
N ASN A 53 -16.22 -9.98 -3.18
CA ASN A 53 -15.84 -9.14 -2.05
C ASN A 53 -15.17 -7.86 -2.55
N GLN A 54 -15.94 -6.77 -2.58
CA GLN A 54 -15.42 -5.46 -3.00
C GLN A 54 -14.51 -4.79 -1.96
N ASN A 55 -14.36 -5.37 -0.76
CA ASN A 55 -13.57 -4.77 0.32
C ASN A 55 -12.11 -4.57 -0.09
N PHE A 56 -11.51 -5.53 -0.82
CA PHE A 56 -10.12 -5.39 -1.26
C PHE A 56 -9.94 -4.25 -2.26
N LYS A 57 -10.90 -4.04 -3.17
CA LYS A 57 -10.89 -2.91 -4.11
C LYS A 57 -10.97 -1.58 -3.36
N VAL A 58 -11.84 -1.48 -2.37
CA VAL A 58 -11.99 -0.29 -1.53
C VAL A 58 -10.70 0.01 -0.75
N LEU A 59 -10.09 -1.01 -0.13
CA LEU A 59 -8.81 -0.88 0.56
C LEU A 59 -7.67 -0.47 -0.40
N LEU A 60 -7.65 -1.02 -1.62
CA LEU A 60 -6.67 -0.67 -2.64
C LEU A 60 -6.84 0.79 -3.09
N ASP A 61 -8.08 1.22 -3.38
CA ASP A 61 -8.35 2.62 -3.76
C ASP A 61 -8.01 3.59 -2.62
N PHE A 62 -8.21 3.20 -1.36
CA PHE A 62 -7.75 3.94 -0.18
C PHE A 62 -6.21 3.99 -0.11
N SER A 63 -5.50 2.87 -0.29
CA SER A 63 -4.03 2.81 -0.26
C SER A 63 -3.37 3.69 -1.33
N LEU A 64 -4.04 3.82 -2.48
CA LEU A 64 -3.61 4.67 -3.60
C LEU A 64 -3.98 6.15 -3.41
N GLY A 65 -4.67 6.50 -2.31
CA GLY A 65 -5.13 7.85 -2.03
C GLY A 65 -6.27 8.33 -2.94
N ARG A 66 -6.92 7.42 -3.67
CA ARG A 66 -8.09 7.74 -4.52
C ARG A 66 -9.38 7.84 -3.71
N LEU A 67 -9.41 7.19 -2.55
CA LEU A 67 -10.53 7.18 -1.63
C LEU A 67 -10.08 7.77 -0.29
N GLY A 68 -10.90 8.65 0.29
CA GLY A 68 -10.69 9.17 1.64
C GLY A 68 -11.11 8.17 2.72
N SER A 69 -10.59 8.34 3.94
CA SER A 69 -10.89 7.45 5.09
C SER A 69 -12.38 7.32 5.36
N ASP A 70 -13.13 8.44 5.41
CA ASP A 70 -14.58 8.42 5.64
C ASP A 70 -15.35 7.60 4.61
N ALA A 71 -14.93 7.65 3.35
CA ALA A 71 -15.56 6.91 2.28
C ALA A 71 -15.18 5.42 2.32
N ALA A 72 -13.93 5.11 2.68
CA ALA A 72 -13.48 3.74 2.90
C ALA A 72 -14.23 3.07 4.07
N LEU A 73 -14.34 3.74 5.22
CA LEU A 73 -15.07 3.26 6.40
C LEU A 73 -16.53 2.92 6.05
N ARG A 74 -17.24 3.84 5.38
CA ARG A 74 -18.63 3.62 4.93
C ARG A 74 -18.76 2.46 3.95
N ALA A 75 -17.87 2.35 2.97
CA ALA A 75 -17.92 1.30 1.95
C ALA A 75 -17.60 -0.09 2.53
N LEU A 76 -16.74 -0.15 3.56
CA LEU A 76 -16.38 -1.37 4.28
C LEU A 76 -17.36 -1.73 5.41
N GLY A 77 -18.28 -0.83 5.76
CA GLY A 77 -19.24 -1.03 6.84
C GLY A 77 -18.60 -1.05 8.24
N ILE A 78 -17.43 -0.42 8.40
CA ILE A 78 -16.68 -0.35 9.64
C ILE A 78 -16.76 1.06 10.24
N SER A 79 -16.69 1.14 11.55
CA SER A 79 -16.88 2.38 12.31
C SER A 79 -15.61 2.90 13.00
N SER A 80 -14.51 2.15 12.90
CA SER A 80 -13.22 2.52 13.51
C SER A 80 -12.12 2.62 12.46
N GLU A 81 -11.31 3.67 12.54
CA GLU A 81 -10.08 3.80 11.76
C GLU A 81 -9.03 2.72 12.13
N GLU A 82 -9.09 2.20 13.36
CA GLU A 82 -8.22 1.10 13.80
C GLU A 82 -8.55 -0.19 13.03
N ASP A 83 -9.83 -0.48 12.82
CA ASP A 83 -10.25 -1.64 12.03
C ASP A 83 -9.81 -1.49 10.57
N LEU A 84 -9.91 -0.28 10.02
CA LEU A 84 -9.40 0.03 8.68
C LEU A 84 -7.89 -0.23 8.60
N PHE A 85 -7.13 0.19 9.61
CA PHE A 85 -5.69 -0.05 9.68
C PHE A 85 -5.36 -1.55 9.74
N LEU A 86 -6.07 -2.31 10.57
CA LEU A 86 -5.89 -3.77 10.67
C LEU A 86 -6.19 -4.48 9.35
N LEU A 87 -7.25 -4.07 8.66
CA LEU A 87 -7.59 -4.58 7.33
C LEU A 87 -6.51 -4.26 6.29
N MET A 88 -5.92 -3.06 6.34
CA MET A 88 -4.81 -2.67 5.46
C MET A 88 -3.56 -3.52 5.70
N VAL A 89 -3.22 -3.77 6.97
CA VAL A 89 -2.08 -4.63 7.35
C VAL A 89 -2.31 -6.06 6.88
N GLN A 90 -3.51 -6.61 7.10
CA GLN A 90 -3.85 -7.96 6.65
C GLN A 90 -3.79 -8.09 5.12
N ALA A 91 -4.20 -7.04 4.40
CA ALA A 91 -4.15 -6.97 2.95
C ALA A 91 -2.74 -6.70 2.39
N HIS A 92 -1.73 -6.48 3.25
CA HIS A 92 -0.38 -6.04 2.87
C HIS A 92 -0.37 -4.75 2.06
N LEU A 93 -1.35 -3.86 2.31
CA LEU A 93 -1.47 -2.60 1.61
C LEU A 93 -0.81 -1.46 2.41
N PRO A 94 -0.01 -0.60 1.77
CA PRO A 94 0.58 0.54 2.45
C PRO A 94 -0.50 1.56 2.81
N MET A 95 -0.35 2.21 3.97
CA MET A 95 -1.18 3.37 4.31
C MET A 95 -0.95 4.50 3.30
N PRO A 96 -2.01 5.20 2.86
CA PRO A 96 -1.87 6.33 1.96
C PRO A 96 -0.97 7.38 2.62
N ARG A 97 0.04 7.84 1.88
CA ARG A 97 0.92 8.91 2.35
C ARG A 97 0.35 10.25 1.95
N LEU A 98 0.23 11.14 2.93
CA LEU A 98 -0.03 12.54 2.64
C LEU A 98 1.22 13.17 1.99
N PRO A 99 1.06 14.07 1.00
CA PRO A 99 2.18 14.87 0.52
C PRO A 99 2.85 15.61 1.67
N ASP A 100 4.18 15.72 1.65
CA ASP A 100 4.95 16.32 2.75
C ASP A 100 4.49 17.75 3.07
N ALA A 101 4.09 18.53 2.04
CA ALA A 101 3.56 19.88 2.21
C ALA A 101 2.26 19.91 3.03
N MET A 102 1.34 18.98 2.77
CA MET A 102 0.08 18.86 3.52
C MET A 102 0.36 18.42 4.96
N THR A 103 1.30 17.49 5.15
CA THR A 103 1.72 17.04 6.49
C THR A 103 2.30 18.19 7.31
N GLN A 104 3.13 19.04 6.70
CA GLN A 104 3.71 20.22 7.37
C GLN A 104 2.64 21.26 7.73
N GLU A 105 1.65 21.48 6.86
CA GLU A 105 0.54 22.39 7.14
C GLU A 105 -0.29 21.90 8.34
N MET A 106 -0.63 20.61 8.38
CA MET A 106 -1.38 20.01 9.49
C MET A 106 -0.59 20.08 10.81
N VAL A 107 0.73 19.87 10.78
CA VAL A 107 1.60 20.06 11.96
C VAL A 107 1.59 21.51 12.42
N GLY A 108 1.62 22.47 11.49
CA GLY A 108 1.48 23.90 11.80
C GLY A 108 0.16 24.22 12.50
N GLN A 109 -0.96 23.69 12.00
CA GLN A 109 -2.28 23.86 12.59
C GLN A 109 -2.39 23.24 14.00
N LEU A 110 -1.82 22.05 14.21
CA LEU A 110 -1.79 21.40 15.52
C LEU A 110 -0.93 22.16 16.52
N THR A 111 0.20 22.70 16.07
CA THR A 111 1.09 23.50 16.92
C THR A 111 0.44 24.83 17.32
N SER A 112 -0.38 25.42 16.46
CA SER A 112 -1.12 26.66 16.78
C SER A 112 -2.36 26.44 17.66
N LEU A 113 -2.93 25.23 17.69
CA LEU A 113 -4.01 24.83 18.61
C LEU A 113 -3.50 24.55 20.03
N GLY A 114 -2.21 24.25 20.17
CA GLY A 114 -1.55 23.98 21.45
C GLY A 114 -0.86 25.19 22.09
N ALA A 115 -0.97 26.38 21.49
CA ALA A 115 -0.44 27.66 21.98
C ALA A 115 -1.57 28.58 22.43
#